data_AF-A0A1W5XYK4-F1
#
_entry.id   AF-A0A1W5XYK4-F1
#
_cell.length_a   1.000
_cell.length_b   1.000
_cell.length_c   1.000
_cell.angle_alpha   90.00
_cell.angle_beta   90.00
_cell.angle_gamma   90.00
#
_symmetry.space_group_name_H-M   'P 1'
#
loop_
_entity.id
_entity.type
_entity.pdbx_description
1 polymer ?
#
loop_
_entity_poly.entity_id
_entity_poly.type
_entity_poly.pdbx_seq_one_letter_code
_entity_poly.pdbx_strand_id
1 'polypeptide(L)'
;MEEFGTWDIAGEEFLGVYQTPAMGQKSLGSVTETLDARSQLGMPSNLIVAMFDGMGGMVVLDSSQVNKEGEYPVLVWNPGVVDRESMERLGDDFGSFAFALCQRAVTRWRESG
;
A
#
# COMPACT_ATOMS: atom_id res chain seq x y z
N MET A 1 -13.89 0.81 12.68
CA MET A 1 -13.39 0.23 11.42
C MET A 1 -14.25 0.84 10.34
N GLU A 2 -13.82 2.01 9.88
CA GLU A 2 -14.60 2.84 8.98
C GLU A 2 -14.38 2.31 7.55
N GLU A 3 -15.44 1.68 7.04
CA GLU A 3 -15.71 1.24 5.68
C GLU A 3 -15.06 -0.04 5.11
N PHE A 4 -13.73 -0.21 5.02
CA PHE A 4 -13.16 -1.42 4.36
C PHE A 4 -11.91 -1.97 5.07
N GLY A 5 -11.93 -3.25 5.45
CA GLY A 5 -10.79 -3.93 6.08
C GLY A 5 -9.69 -4.38 5.13
N THR A 6 -10.06 -4.62 3.87
CA THR A 6 -9.23 -4.89 2.71
C THR A 6 -10.17 -4.77 1.52
N TRP A 7 -9.70 -4.37 0.34
CA TRP A 7 -10.58 -4.25 -0.82
C TRP A 7 -9.86 -4.52 -2.14
N ASP A 8 -10.61 -5.10 -3.08
CA ASP A 8 -10.17 -5.41 -4.44
C ASP A 8 -11.12 -4.75 -5.44
N ILE A 9 -10.56 -4.23 -6.52
CA ILE A 9 -11.35 -3.75 -7.66
C ILE A 9 -10.61 -3.99 -8.97
N ALA A 10 -11.25 -4.71 -9.89
CA ALA A 10 -10.72 -5.03 -11.22
C ALA A 10 -9.30 -5.66 -11.18
N GLY A 11 -9.00 -6.45 -10.14
CA GLY A 11 -7.71 -7.13 -9.96
C GLY A 11 -6.63 -6.30 -9.28
N GLU A 12 -6.95 -5.07 -8.83
CA GLU A 12 -6.09 -4.26 -7.98
C GLU A 12 -6.45 -4.51 -6.51
N GLU A 13 -5.53 -5.10 -5.75
CA GLU A 13 -5.72 -5.46 -4.33
C GLU A 13 -5.07 -4.41 -3.41
N PHE A 14 -5.89 -3.76 -2.60
CA PHE A 14 -5.44 -2.84 -1.57
C PHE A 14 -5.50 -3.52 -0.20
N LEU A 15 -4.34 -3.60 0.45
CA LEU A 15 -4.24 -4.05 1.83
C LEU A 15 -4.89 -3.04 2.76
N GLY A 16 -5.65 -3.54 3.71
CA GLY A 16 -6.13 -2.76 4.84
C GLY A 16 -5.75 -3.42 6.17
N VAL A 17 -6.58 -3.19 7.19
CA VAL A 17 -6.43 -3.85 8.49
C VAL A 17 -7.66 -4.70 8.76
N TYR A 18 -7.44 -5.99 8.99
CA TYR A 18 -8.51 -6.92 9.36
C TYR A 18 -8.04 -7.93 10.41
N GLN A 19 -8.99 -8.62 11.02
CA GLN A 19 -8.77 -9.73 11.94
C GLN A 19 -9.59 -10.93 11.48
N THR A 20 -9.13 -12.14 11.79
CA THR A 20 -9.89 -13.36 11.52
C THR A 20 -10.08 -14.16 12.81
N PRO A 21 -11.20 -14.90 12.99
CA PRO A 21 -11.40 -15.72 14.18
C PRO A 21 -10.26 -16.72 14.41
N ALA A 22 -9.69 -17.28 13.33
CA ALA A 22 -8.58 -18.23 13.40
C ALA A 22 -7.28 -17.61 13.94
N MET A 23 -7.06 -16.31 13.73
CA MET A 23 -5.86 -15.58 14.17
C MET A 23 -6.09 -14.75 15.44
N GLY A 24 -7.26 -14.89 16.07
CA GLY A 24 -7.61 -14.22 17.31
C GLY A 24 -7.52 -12.70 17.20
N GLN A 25 -6.72 -12.08 18.08
CA GLN A 25 -6.56 -10.62 18.14
C GLN A 25 -5.46 -10.07 17.22
N LYS A 26 -4.82 -10.93 16.40
CA LYS A 26 -3.75 -10.49 15.49
C LYS A 26 -4.34 -9.67 14.35
N SER A 27 -3.86 -8.44 14.18
CA SER A 27 -4.13 -7.61 13.00
C SER A 27 -3.36 -8.14 11.78
N LEU A 28 -4.06 -8.25 10.65
CA LEU A 28 -3.56 -8.75 9.37
C LEU A 28 -3.61 -7.65 8.29
N GLY A 29 -3.25 -8.00 7.06
CA GLY A 29 -3.13 -7.06 5.94
C GLY A 29 -1.89 -6.20 6.07
N SER A 30 -2.03 -4.88 5.90
CA SER A 30 -0.93 -3.92 5.94
C SER A 30 -0.04 -4.07 7.19
N VAL A 31 -0.62 -4.43 8.34
CA VAL A 31 0.14 -4.62 9.59
C VAL A 31 1.15 -5.76 9.47
N THR A 32 0.70 -6.95 9.06
CA THR A 32 1.58 -8.12 8.95
C THR A 32 2.62 -7.91 7.85
N GLU A 33 2.19 -7.48 6.66
CA GLU A 33 3.11 -7.29 5.53
C GLU A 33 4.18 -6.24 5.83
N THR A 34 3.82 -5.17 6.53
CA THR A 34 4.76 -4.14 6.97
C THR A 34 5.78 -4.69 7.97
N LEU A 35 5.34 -5.48 8.96
CA LEU A 35 6.24 -6.05 9.96
C LEU A 35 7.16 -7.12 9.36
N ASP A 36 6.66 -7.91 8.43
CA ASP A 36 7.44 -8.93 7.72
C ASP A 36 8.48 -8.26 6.80
N ALA A 37 8.10 -7.25 6.02
CA ALA A 37 9.04 -6.49 5.19
C ALA A 37 10.14 -5.79 6.01
N ARG A 38 9.80 -5.26 7.20
CA ARG A 38 10.80 -4.68 8.12
C ARG A 38 11.78 -5.72 8.64
N SER A 39 11.26 -6.84 9.15
CA SER A 39 12.09 -7.87 9.79
C SER A 39 12.91 -8.70 8.82
N GLN A 40 12.39 -8.96 7.62
CA GLN A 40 13.00 -9.87 6.65
C GLN A 40 13.76 -9.14 5.54
N LEU A 41 13.28 -7.96 5.13
CA LEU A 41 13.80 -7.25 3.95
C LEU A 41 14.46 -5.91 4.31
N GLY A 42 14.50 -5.56 5.61
CA GLY A 42 15.13 -4.34 6.09
C GLY A 42 14.35 -3.06 5.74
N MET A 43 13.04 -3.15 5.54
CA MET A 43 12.22 -1.98 5.22
C MET A 43 12.31 -0.93 6.36
N PRO A 44 12.45 0.37 6.04
CA PRO A 44 12.45 1.43 7.06
C PRO A 44 11.16 1.49 7.89
N SER A 45 11.28 1.88 9.16
CA SER A 45 10.17 1.85 10.14
C SER A 45 9.08 2.89 9.88
N ASN A 46 9.35 3.91 9.07
CA ASN A 46 8.40 4.94 8.66
C ASN A 46 7.59 4.55 7.42
N LEU A 47 7.80 3.34 6.87
CA LEU A 47 7.05 2.87 5.70
C LEU A 47 5.95 1.90 6.11
N ILE A 48 4.79 2.05 5.49
CA ILE A 48 3.62 1.17 5.71
C ILE A 48 3.20 0.62 4.36
N VAL A 49 3.14 -0.70 4.22
CA VAL A 49 2.72 -1.37 2.98
C VAL A 49 1.22 -1.25 2.78
N ALA A 50 0.82 -0.76 1.60
CA ALA A 50 -0.58 -0.59 1.20
C ALA A 50 -0.97 -1.56 0.07
N MET A 51 -0.03 -2.01 -0.75
CA MET A 51 -0.28 -2.90 -1.89
C MET A 51 1.04 -3.53 -2.37
N PHE A 52 0.97 -4.69 -3.04
CA PHE A 52 2.08 -5.26 -3.80
C PHE A 52 2.04 -4.78 -5.25
N ASP A 53 3.17 -4.40 -5.84
CA ASP A 53 3.21 -3.86 -7.22
C ASP A 53 3.13 -4.94 -8.32
N GLY A 54 3.11 -6.22 -7.94
CA GLY A 54 3.10 -7.37 -8.84
C GLY A 54 4.45 -7.71 -9.51
N MET A 55 5.50 -6.93 -9.24
CA MET A 55 6.85 -7.07 -9.81
C MET A 55 7.93 -7.34 -8.75
N GLY A 56 7.53 -7.48 -7.48
CA GLY A 56 8.42 -7.75 -6.34
C GLY A 56 8.68 -6.52 -5.46
N GLY A 57 8.12 -5.36 -5.81
CA GLY A 57 8.09 -4.16 -5.00
C GLY A 57 6.78 -4.03 -4.21
N MET A 58 6.78 -3.03 -3.34
CA MET A 58 5.67 -2.70 -2.45
C MET A 58 5.28 -1.24 -2.64
N VAL A 59 4.01 -0.97 -2.83
CA VAL A 59 3.46 0.38 -2.74
C VAL A 59 3.26 0.72 -1.26
N VAL A 60 3.89 1.80 -0.82
CA VAL A 60 4.00 2.18 0.59
C VAL A 60 3.58 3.62 0.86
N LEU A 61 3.10 3.88 2.07
CA LEU A 61 2.90 5.22 2.63
C LEU A 61 4.15 5.67 3.40
N ASP A 62 4.56 6.93 3.24
CA ASP A 62 5.64 7.54 4.04
C ASP A 62 5.11 8.26 5.28
N SER A 63 5.20 7.67 6.46
CA SER A 63 4.82 8.40 7.68
C SER A 63 5.86 9.42 8.15
N SER A 64 7.05 9.47 7.53
CA SER A 64 8.05 10.52 7.84
C SER A 64 7.76 11.86 7.14
N GLN A 65 6.91 11.84 6.11
CA GLN A 65 6.52 13.01 5.34
C GLN A 65 5.02 13.19 5.43
N VAL A 66 4.59 14.36 5.88
CA VAL A 66 3.16 14.68 6.02
C VAL A 66 2.88 15.94 5.24
N ASN A 67 1.89 15.89 4.35
CA ASN A 67 1.48 17.05 3.58
C ASN A 67 0.62 18.00 4.45
N LYS A 68 0.15 19.12 3.85
CA LYS A 68 -0.64 20.13 4.57
C LYS A 68 -2.01 19.64 5.06
N GLU A 69 -2.50 18.54 4.50
CA GLU A 69 -3.80 17.94 4.79
C GLU A 69 -3.68 16.78 5.80
N GLY A 70 -2.45 16.46 6.25
CA GLY A 70 -2.22 15.37 7.19
C GLY A 70 -1.98 14.01 6.50
N GLU A 71 -1.89 13.97 5.18
CA GLU A 71 -1.76 12.75 4.39
C GLU A 71 -0.29 12.41 4.09
N TYR A 72 -0.03 11.11 3.89
CA TYR A 72 1.28 10.55 3.56
C TYR A 72 1.44 10.34 2.06
N PRO A 73 2.60 10.67 1.46
CA PRO A 73 2.85 10.38 0.06
C PRO A 73 2.95 8.87 -0.19
N VAL A 74 2.56 8.47 -1.40
CA VAL A 74 2.57 7.08 -1.86
C VAL A 74 3.80 6.85 -2.73
N LEU A 75 4.67 5.92 -2.34
CA LEU A 75 5.89 5.57 -3.08
C LEU A 75 5.94 4.06 -3.43
N VAL A 76 6.86 3.69 -4.32
CA VAL A 76 7.28 2.29 -4.54
C VAL A 76 8.57 2.00 -3.78
N TRP A 77 8.54 1.02 -2.89
CA TRP A 77 9.70 0.48 -2.21
C TRP A 77 10.12 -0.87 -2.78
N ASN A 78 11.42 -0.99 -3.06
CA ASN A 78 12.05 -2.24 -3.46
C ASN A 78 13.03 -2.70 -2.38
N PRO A 79 13.13 -4.00 -2.08
CA PRO A 79 14.10 -4.52 -1.11
C PRO A 79 15.53 -4.05 -1.40
N GLY A 80 16.23 -3.62 -0.35
CA GLY A 80 17.59 -3.07 -0.45
C GLY A 80 17.66 -1.56 -0.73
N VAL A 81 16.54 -0.90 -1.06
CA VAL A 81 16.49 0.57 -1.16
C VAL A 81 16.43 1.18 0.23
N VAL A 82 17.46 1.95 0.56
CA VAL A 82 17.55 2.70 1.84
C VAL A 82 17.40 4.21 1.65
N ASP A 83 17.60 4.71 0.43
CA ASP A 83 17.51 6.13 0.10
C ASP A 83 16.14 6.49 -0.44
N ARG A 84 15.50 7.46 0.21
CA ARG A 84 14.15 7.91 -0.11
C ARG A 84 14.05 8.61 -1.46
N GLU A 85 15.09 9.34 -1.85
CA GLU A 85 15.10 10.10 -3.10
C GLU A 85 15.11 9.19 -4.33
N SER A 86 15.58 7.95 -4.16
CA SER A 86 15.60 6.94 -5.24
C SER A 86 14.27 6.22 -5.45
N MET A 87 13.28 6.43 -4.56
CA MET A 87 12.00 5.76 -4.63
C MET A 87 11.04 6.46 -5.58
N GLU A 88 10.37 5.68 -6.42
CA GLU A 88 9.34 6.22 -7.33
C GLU A 88 8.16 6.75 -6.52
N ARG A 89 7.70 7.96 -6.86
CA ARG A 89 6.54 8.59 -6.25
C ARG A 89 5.30 8.41 -7.12
N LEU A 90 4.27 7.79 -6.55
CA LEU A 90 3.00 7.49 -7.22
C LEU A 90 1.90 8.51 -6.92
N GLY A 91 1.98 9.21 -5.78
CA GLY A 91 0.97 10.19 -5.40
C GLY A 91 1.30 10.99 -4.14
N ASP A 92 0.60 12.11 -3.95
CA ASP A 92 0.69 12.97 -2.76
C ASP A 92 -0.08 12.42 -1.55
N ASP A 93 -1.09 11.59 -1.80
CA ASP A 93 -1.98 11.00 -0.81
C ASP A 93 -2.56 9.67 -1.34
N PHE A 94 -3.04 8.82 -0.42
CA PHE A 94 -3.53 7.49 -0.77
C PHE A 94 -4.85 7.52 -1.55
N GLY A 95 -5.76 8.45 -1.23
CA GLY A 95 -7.07 8.53 -1.85
C GLY A 95 -7.01 8.85 -3.33
N SER A 96 -6.24 9.87 -3.69
CA SER A 96 -5.98 10.28 -5.08
C SER A 96 -5.28 9.16 -5.87
N PHE A 97 -4.30 8.49 -5.26
CA PHE A 97 -3.62 7.35 -5.87
C PHE A 97 -4.59 6.20 -6.15
N ALA A 98 -5.35 5.77 -5.15
CA ALA A 98 -6.29 4.66 -5.26
C ALA A 98 -7.37 4.97 -6.30
N PHE A 99 -7.92 6.19 -6.29
CA PHE A 99 -8.92 6.61 -7.28
C PHE A 99 -8.37 6.53 -8.72
N ALA A 100 -7.17 7.05 -8.97
CA ALA A 100 -6.55 7.01 -10.29
C ALA A 100 -6.25 5.57 -10.74
N LEU A 101 -5.82 4.71 -9.83
CA LEU A 101 -5.58 3.29 -10.11
C LEU A 101 -6.88 2.58 -10.49
N CYS A 102 -7.94 2.73 -9.69
CA CYS A 102 -9.26 2.16 -9.95
C CYS A 102 -9.84 2.64 -11.29
N GLN A 103 -9.73 3.95 -11.59
CA GLN A 103 -10.21 4.51 -12.84
C GLN A 103 -9.53 3.88 -14.06
N ARG A 104 -8.22 3.67 -13.99
CA ARG A 104 -7.45 2.98 -15.03
C ARG A 104 -7.83 1.51 -15.15
N ALA A 105 -7.93 0.79 -14.03
CA ALA A 105 -8.24 -0.63 -14.01
C ALA A 105 -9.63 -0.91 -14.59
N VAL A 106 -10.64 -0.14 -14.19
CA VAL A 106 -12.01 -0.25 -14.73
C VAL A 106 -12.06 0.09 -16.22
N THR A 107 -11.32 1.10 -16.68
CA THR A 107 -11.24 1.42 -18.12
C THR A 107 -10.68 0.25 -18.92
N ARG A 108 -9.55 -0.32 -18.49
CA ARG A 108 -8.94 -1.49 -19.14
C ARG A 108 -9.86 -2.70 -19.15
N TRP A 109 -10.52 -2.97 -18.02
CA TRP A 109 -11.47 -4.08 -17.90
C TRP A 109 -12.60 -3.95 -18.94
N ARG A 110 -13.14 -2.75 -19.13
CA ARG A 110 -14.17 -2.47 -20.15
C ARG A 110 -13.69 -2.65 -21.58
N GLU A 111 -12.43 -2.36 -21.87
CA GLU A 111 -11.85 -2.54 -23.22
C GLU A 111 -11.51 -4.00 -23.53
N SER A 112 -11.38 -4.83 -22.49
CA SER A 112 -11.02 -6.26 -22.61
C SER A 112 -12.21 -7.23 -22.71
N GLY A 113 -13.44 -6.74 -22.51
CA GLY A 113 -14.69 -7.52 -22.56
C GLY A 113 -15.47 -7.30 -23.84
#